data_AF-A0A348V5B0-F1
#
_entry.id   AF-A0A348V5B0-F1
#
_cell.length_a   1.000
_cell.length_b   1.000
_cell.length_c   1.000
_cell.angle_alpha   90.00
_cell.angle_beta   90.00
_cell.angle_gamma   90.00
#
_symmetry.space_group_name_H-M   'P 1'
#
loop_
_entity.id
_entity.type
_entity.pdbx_description
1 polymer ?
#
loop_
_entity_poly.entity_id
_entity_poly.type
_entity_poly.pdbx_seq_one_letter_code
_entity_poly.pdbx_strand_id
1 'polypeptide(L)'
;MALVSSRIVLSSDLSGQQQVYISSGLGGLDKKLRFFALFTTREREALTALQREIVEREFIFQLQQAEIVIEKFEIESNYFTILMLFSFDRDAKSSLNAAIAECNQYGDFLDTRFLFTNVKVLTEEEIAHLLKKK
;
A
#
# COMPACT_ATOMS: atom_id res chain seq x y z
N MET A 1 -9.72 20.34 -16.69
CA MET A 1 -10.58 19.90 -15.57
C MET A 1 -12.05 20.31 -15.71
N ALA A 2 -12.40 21.47 -16.28
CA ALA A 2 -13.79 21.94 -16.42
C ALA A 2 -14.78 20.90 -17.01
N LEU A 3 -14.40 20.19 -18.07
CA LEU A 3 -15.24 19.16 -18.70
C LEU A 3 -15.53 17.94 -17.80
N VAL A 4 -14.56 17.54 -16.97
CA VAL A 4 -14.72 16.40 -16.04
C VAL A 4 -15.68 16.78 -14.92
N SER A 5 -15.53 17.99 -14.38
CA SER A 5 -16.45 18.53 -13.39
C SER A 5 -17.88 18.65 -13.92
N SER A 6 -18.08 19.17 -15.13
CA SER A 6 -19.41 19.24 -15.76
C SER A 6 -20.02 17.84 -15.97
N ARG A 7 -19.21 16.85 -16.37
CA ARG A 7 -19.68 15.47 -16.53
C ARG A 7 -20.17 14.88 -15.21
N ILE A 8 -19.41 15.04 -14.12
CA ILE A 8 -19.73 14.50 -12.79
C ILE A 8 -21.05 15.06 -12.25
N VAL A 9 -21.26 16.37 -12.43
CA VAL A 9 -22.50 17.05 -12.00
C VAL A 9 -23.70 16.48 -12.77
N LEU A 10 -23.62 16.45 -14.10
CA LEU A 10 -24.70 15.92 -14.94
C LEU A 10 -25.00 14.45 -14.64
N SER A 11 -23.97 13.63 -14.44
CA SER A 11 -24.17 12.21 -14.17
C SER A 11 -24.72 11.95 -12.76
N SER A 12 -24.36 12.76 -11.76
CA SER A 12 -24.96 12.71 -10.41
C SER A 12 -26.43 13.15 -10.41
N ASP A 13 -26.75 14.23 -11.13
CA ASP A 13 -28.11 14.76 -11.27
C ASP A 13 -29.02 13.74 -11.97
N LEU A 14 -28.55 13.10 -13.04
CA LEU A 14 -29.30 12.11 -13.79
C LEU A 14 -29.49 10.78 -13.02
N SER A 15 -28.49 10.35 -12.25
CA SER A 15 -28.58 9.06 -11.53
C SER A 15 -29.24 9.17 -10.15
N GLY A 16 -29.48 10.39 -9.64
CA GLY A 16 -30.00 10.61 -8.28
C GLY A 16 -29.10 10.07 -7.17
N GLN A 17 -27.84 9.73 -7.49
CA GLN A 17 -26.86 9.19 -6.57
C GLN A 17 -25.63 10.09 -6.57
N GLN A 18 -25.10 10.38 -5.38
CA GLN A 18 -23.88 11.17 -5.24
C GLN A 18 -22.71 10.39 -5.88
N GLN A 19 -22.20 10.87 -7.02
CA GLN A 19 -21.03 10.26 -7.65
C GLN A 19 -19.74 10.81 -7.05
N VAL A 20 -18.91 9.91 -6.52
CA VAL A 20 -17.58 10.25 -6.01
C VAL A 20 -16.57 10.02 -7.13
N TYR A 21 -15.84 11.07 -7.51
CA TYR A 21 -14.74 11.00 -8.46
C TYR A 21 -13.40 10.99 -7.72
N ILE A 22 -12.53 10.03 -8.06
CA ILE A 22 -11.21 9.86 -7.42
C ILE A 22 -10.13 9.95 -8.49
N SER A 23 -9.25 10.94 -8.35
CA SER A 23 -8.03 11.02 -9.14
C SER A 23 -6.95 10.15 -8.50
N SER A 24 -6.49 9.12 -9.21
CA SER A 24 -5.44 8.20 -8.78
C SER A 24 -4.46 7.96 -9.93
N GLY A 25 -3.17 7.93 -9.63
CA GLY A 25 -2.15 7.66 -10.65
C GLY A 25 -1.93 6.17 -10.92
N LEU A 26 -2.27 5.31 -9.94
CA LEU A 26 -2.26 3.84 -10.09
C LEU A 26 -3.63 3.25 -10.47
N GLY A 27 -4.67 4.08 -10.44
CA GLY A 27 -6.03 3.68 -10.77
C GLY A 27 -6.67 2.76 -9.72
N GLY A 28 -7.58 1.92 -10.18
CA GLY A 28 -8.32 0.95 -9.36
C GLY A 28 -8.95 -0.16 -10.22
N LEU A 29 -9.59 -1.12 -9.58
CA LEU A 29 -10.33 -2.23 -10.20
C LEU A 29 -11.47 -2.67 -9.28
N ASP A 30 -12.67 -2.91 -9.82
CA ASP A 30 -13.82 -3.48 -9.10
C ASP A 30 -14.09 -2.84 -7.72
N LYS A 31 -14.23 -1.51 -7.72
CA LYS A 31 -14.44 -0.68 -6.51
C LYS A 31 -13.30 -0.77 -5.48
N LYS A 32 -12.11 -1.18 -5.91
CA LYS A 32 -10.88 -1.11 -5.13
C LYS A 32 -9.92 -0.09 -5.73
N LEU A 33 -9.17 0.60 -4.88
CA LEU A 33 -8.09 1.50 -5.29
C LEU A 33 -6.75 0.81 -5.14
N ARG A 34 -5.87 1.13 -6.09
CA ARG A 34 -4.54 0.56 -6.21
C ARG A 34 -3.54 1.44 -5.47
N PHE A 35 -2.74 0.83 -4.60
CA PHE A 35 -1.76 1.49 -3.77
C PHE A 35 -0.42 0.77 -3.83
N PHE A 36 0.64 1.56 -3.86
CA PHE A 36 2.01 1.12 -3.66
C PHE A 36 2.42 1.44 -2.22
N ALA A 37 3.01 0.47 -1.55
CA ALA A 37 3.64 0.68 -0.26
C ALA A 37 5.08 0.17 -0.23
N LEU A 38 5.92 0.89 0.50
CA LEU A 38 7.32 0.55 0.76
C LEU A 38 7.53 0.50 2.27
N PHE A 39 8.00 -0.64 2.73
CA PHE A 39 8.30 -0.94 4.13
C PHE A 39 9.80 -1.14 4.30
N THR A 40 10.33 -0.67 5.41
CA THR A 40 11.79 -0.72 5.68
C THR A 40 12.05 -1.35 7.03
N THR A 41 13.23 -1.94 7.19
CA THR A 41 13.71 -2.32 8.52
C THR A 41 14.04 -1.07 9.35
N ARG A 42 13.90 -1.17 10.67
CA ARG A 42 14.06 -0.04 11.60
C ARG A 42 15.43 0.64 11.49
N GLU A 43 16.49 -0.16 11.41
CA GLU A 43 17.88 0.32 11.34
C GLU A 43 18.43 0.32 9.89
N ARG A 44 17.56 0.12 8.89
CA ARG A 44 17.93 -0.10 7.47
C ARG A 44 18.90 -1.27 7.28
N GLU A 45 18.93 -2.18 8.23
CA GLU A 45 19.68 -3.43 8.19
C GLU A 45 19.05 -4.44 7.24
N ALA A 46 19.87 -5.36 6.73
CA ALA A 46 19.36 -6.41 5.88
C ALA A 46 18.47 -7.39 6.65
N LEU A 47 17.33 -7.75 6.06
CA LEU A 47 16.45 -8.80 6.56
C LEU A 47 17.19 -10.14 6.57
N THR A 48 17.25 -10.75 7.75
CA THR A 48 17.71 -12.13 7.92
C THR A 48 16.78 -13.12 7.20
N ALA A 49 17.25 -14.34 6.93
CA ALA A 49 16.43 -15.37 6.28
C ALA A 49 15.11 -15.63 7.04
N LEU A 50 15.15 -15.64 8.38
CA LEU A 50 13.97 -15.80 9.22
C LEU A 50 13.01 -14.60 9.09
N GLN A 51 13.53 -13.37 9.13
CA GLN A 51 12.70 -12.17 8.97
C GLN A 51 12.06 -12.10 7.58
N ARG A 52 12.77 -12.53 6.53
CA ARG A 52 12.20 -12.65 5.18
C ARG A 52 11.04 -13.62 5.15
N GLU A 53 11.20 -14.80 5.76
CA GLU A 53 10.12 -15.79 5.84
C GLU A 53 8.92 -15.26 6.62
N ILE A 54 9.14 -14.58 7.74
CA ILE A 54 8.07 -13.95 8.53
C ILE A 54 7.33 -12.90 7.70
N VAL A 55 8.06 -12.03 7.00
CA VAL A 55 7.45 -11.01 6.13
C VAL A 55 6.68 -11.66 4.99
N GLU A 56 7.20 -12.70 4.36
CA GLU A 56 6.52 -13.38 3.27
C GLU A 56 5.27 -14.13 3.74
N ARG A 57 5.29 -14.76 4.91
CA ARG A 57 4.18 -15.61 5.37
C ARG A 57 3.19 -14.83 6.21
N GLU A 58 3.64 -14.19 7.29
CA GLU A 58 2.77 -13.51 8.25
C GLU A 58 2.21 -12.22 7.67
N PHE A 59 3.03 -11.41 7.00
CA PHE A 59 2.54 -10.14 6.43
C PHE A 59 1.48 -10.41 5.35
N ILE A 60 1.76 -11.34 4.42
CA ILE A 60 0.80 -11.72 3.38
C ILE A 60 -0.47 -12.29 4.00
N PHE A 61 -0.34 -13.15 5.02
CA PHE A 61 -1.48 -13.73 5.72
C PHE A 61 -2.37 -12.66 6.36
N GLN A 62 -1.78 -11.67 7.04
CA GLN A 62 -2.52 -10.55 7.64
C GLN A 62 -3.27 -9.72 6.60
N LEU A 63 -2.65 -9.46 5.45
CA LEU A 63 -3.31 -8.73 4.36
C LEU A 63 -4.48 -9.51 3.75
N GLN A 64 -4.31 -10.83 3.59
CA GLN A 64 -5.38 -11.70 3.11
C GLN A 64 -6.56 -11.75 4.08
N GLN A 65 -6.31 -11.81 5.39
CA GLN A 65 -7.36 -11.73 6.41
C GLN A 65 -8.11 -10.39 6.37
N ALA A 66 -7.41 -9.31 6.02
CA ALA A 66 -8.02 -8.00 5.81
C ALA A 66 -8.76 -7.86 4.46
N GLU A 67 -8.84 -8.94 3.66
CA GLU A 67 -9.43 -8.98 2.31
C GLU A 67 -8.78 -7.99 1.34
N ILE A 68 -7.48 -7.75 1.52
CA ILE A 68 -6.64 -6.94 0.63
C ILE A 68 -6.13 -7.83 -0.49
N VAL A 69 -6.29 -7.39 -1.74
CA VAL A 69 -5.79 -8.13 -2.89
C VAL A 69 -4.36 -7.68 -3.17
N ILE A 70 -3.41 -8.60 -3.10
CA ILE A 70 -2.00 -8.34 -3.41
C ILE A 70 -1.79 -8.58 -4.92
N GLU A 71 -1.33 -7.55 -5.63
CA GLU A 71 -1.00 -7.64 -7.06
C GLU A 71 0.48 -7.96 -7.28
N LYS A 72 1.37 -7.41 -6.45
CA LYS A 72 2.82 -7.65 -6.51
C LYS A 72 3.43 -7.53 -5.13
N PHE A 73 4.39 -8.38 -4.81
CA PHE A 73 5.13 -8.34 -3.55
C PHE A 73 6.59 -8.68 -3.82
N GLU A 74 7.50 -7.79 -3.43
CA GLU A 74 8.93 -7.90 -3.72
C GLU A 74 9.74 -7.60 -2.47
N ILE A 75 10.55 -8.57 -2.03
CA ILE A 75 11.45 -8.42 -0.88
C ILE A 75 12.87 -8.17 -1.38
N GLU A 76 13.44 -7.07 -0.92
CA GLU A 76 14.83 -6.69 -1.16
C GLU A 76 15.68 -6.89 0.11
N SER A 77 16.92 -6.40 0.09
CA SER A 77 17.86 -6.59 1.19
C SER A 77 17.34 -6.05 2.53
N ASN A 78 16.94 -4.78 2.59
CA ASN A 78 16.56 -4.08 3.82
C ASN A 78 15.18 -3.40 3.74
N TYR A 79 14.43 -3.69 2.69
CA TYR A 79 13.09 -3.18 2.47
C TYR A 79 12.28 -4.22 1.69
N PHE A 80 10.97 -4.03 1.67
CA PHE A 80 10.10 -4.75 0.75
C PHE A 80 9.02 -3.80 0.23
N THR A 81 8.49 -4.12 -0.93
CA THR A 81 7.45 -3.35 -1.59
C THR A 81 6.26 -4.22 -1.88
N ILE A 82 5.09 -3.57 -1.92
CA ILE A 82 3.84 -4.23 -2.23
C ILE A 82 2.98 -3.31 -3.08
N LEU A 83 2.39 -3.90 -4.12
CA LEU A 83 1.33 -3.33 -4.92
C LEU A 83 0.05 -4.08 -4.58
N MET A 84 -0.99 -3.35 -4.17
CA MET A 84 -2.20 -3.95 -3.60
C MET A 84 -3.45 -3.10 -3.88
N LEU A 85 -4.61 -3.76 -3.83
CA LEU A 85 -5.92 -3.19 -4.04
C LEU A 85 -6.73 -3.19 -2.74
N PHE A 86 -7.23 -2.01 -2.35
CA PHE A 86 -8.08 -1.81 -1.18
C PHE A 86 -9.50 -1.44 -1.57
N SER A 87 -10.49 -2.07 -0.94
CA SER A 87 -11.88 -1.64 -1.02
C SER A 87 -12.09 -0.31 -0.27
N PHE A 88 -13.00 0.53 -0.77
CA PHE A 88 -13.27 1.87 -0.20
C PHE A 88 -13.78 1.88 1.24
N ASP A 89 -14.40 0.80 1.66
CA ASP A 89 -14.97 0.58 2.98
C ASP A 89 -13.93 0.19 4.04
N ARG A 90 -12.67 -0.06 3.63
CA ARG A 90 -11.61 -0.53 4.54
C ARG A 90 -10.57 0.53 4.83
N ASP A 91 -10.17 0.58 6.10
CA ASP A 91 -9.03 1.39 6.51
C ASP A 91 -7.71 0.68 6.16
N ALA A 92 -7.23 0.97 4.96
CA ALA A 92 -5.98 0.46 4.43
C ALA A 92 -4.79 0.67 5.38
N LYS A 93 -4.73 1.85 6.02
CA LYS A 93 -3.62 2.20 6.90
C LYS A 93 -3.66 1.38 8.19
N SER A 94 -4.85 1.19 8.76
CA SER A 94 -5.02 0.36 9.95
C SER A 94 -4.61 -1.09 9.69
N SER A 95 -5.02 -1.68 8.55
CA SER A 95 -4.64 -3.05 8.20
C SER A 95 -3.12 -3.22 8.03
N LEU A 96 -2.45 -2.26 7.39
CA LEU A 96 -1.00 -2.31 7.22
C LEU A 96 -0.26 -2.13 8.55
N ASN A 97 -0.74 -1.23 9.42
CA ASN A 97 -0.18 -1.08 10.77
C ASN A 97 -0.33 -2.37 11.60
N ALA A 98 -1.48 -3.04 11.51
CA ALA A 98 -1.69 -4.31 12.18
C ALA A 98 -0.73 -5.39 11.66
N ALA A 99 -0.52 -5.47 10.34
CA ALA A 99 0.44 -6.40 9.75
C ALA A 99 1.88 -6.13 10.21
N ILE A 100 2.30 -4.85 10.27
CA ILE A 100 3.61 -4.47 10.84
C ILE A 100 3.71 -4.89 12.32
N ALA A 101 2.68 -4.58 13.11
CA ALA A 101 2.67 -4.89 14.53
C ALA A 101 2.79 -6.40 14.79
N GLU A 102 2.10 -7.22 14.00
CA GLU A 102 2.20 -8.68 14.08
C GLU A 102 3.61 -9.17 13.75
N CYS A 103 4.19 -8.74 12.63
CA CYS A 103 5.57 -9.12 12.28
C CYS A 103 6.57 -8.68 13.36
N ASN A 104 6.36 -7.52 13.98
CA ASN A 104 7.22 -7.01 15.04
C ASN A 104 7.10 -7.80 16.36
N GLN A 105 6.10 -8.65 16.56
CA GLN A 105 6.08 -9.59 17.69
C GLN A 105 7.22 -10.63 17.60
N TYR A 106 7.77 -10.84 16.41
CA TYR A 106 8.85 -11.80 16.13
C TYR A 106 10.26 -11.19 16.17
N GLY A 107 10.43 -10.01 16.80
CA GLY A 107 11.76 -9.40 17.00
C GLY A 107 11.86 -7.92 16.63
N ASP A 108 10.73 -7.21 16.52
CA ASP A 108 10.63 -5.75 16.40
C ASP A 108 11.53 -5.10 15.33
N PHE A 109 11.54 -5.70 14.13
CA PHE A 109 12.52 -5.39 13.08
C PHE A 109 12.02 -4.45 11.98
N LEU A 110 10.70 -4.31 11.79
CA LEU A 110 10.10 -3.39 10.82
C LEU A 110 9.94 -1.98 11.41
N ASP A 111 10.18 -0.96 10.58
CA ASP A 111 9.82 0.41 10.93
C ASP A 111 8.28 0.56 10.88
N THR A 112 7.73 1.23 11.88
CA THR A 112 6.32 1.64 11.94
C THR A 112 5.99 2.71 10.90
N ARG A 113 7.00 3.42 10.40
CA ARG A 113 6.88 4.37 9.29
C ARG A 113 7.10 3.65 7.98
N PHE A 114 6.11 3.74 7.11
CA PHE A 114 6.15 3.21 5.75
C PHE A 114 5.63 4.26 4.77
N LEU A 115 6.07 4.15 3.52
CA LEU A 115 5.49 4.95 2.44
C LEU A 115 4.23 4.25 1.96
N PHE A 116 3.17 5.04 1.73
CA PHE A 116 1.90 4.57 1.20
C PHE A 116 1.37 5.59 0.20
N THR A 117 1.17 5.20 -1.06
CA THR A 117 0.79 6.12 -2.14
C THR A 117 -0.07 5.46 -3.22
N ASN A 118 -1.03 6.20 -3.77
CA ASN A 118 -1.82 5.82 -4.95
C ASN A 118 -1.37 6.58 -6.22
N VAL A 119 -0.22 7.24 -6.18
CA VAL A 119 0.24 8.09 -7.29
C VAL A 119 1.09 7.31 -8.29
N LYS A 120 2.10 6.58 -7.82
CA LYS A 120 2.98 5.80 -8.68
C LYS A 120 3.69 4.68 -7.92
N VAL A 121 4.13 3.68 -8.66
CA VAL A 121 5.12 2.69 -8.20
C VAL A 121 6.48 3.36 -8.28
N LEU A 122 7.26 3.28 -7.20
CA LEU A 122 8.60 3.86 -7.18
C LEU A 122 9.60 2.93 -7.88
N THR A 123 10.56 3.51 -8.59
CA THR A 123 11.71 2.74 -9.11
C THR A 123 12.72 2.48 -8.00
N GLU A 124 13.62 1.52 -8.22
CA GLU A 124 14.71 1.21 -7.30
C GLU A 124 15.57 2.44 -7.00
N GLU A 125 15.84 3.32 -7.97
CA GLU A 125 16.64 4.54 -7.73
C GLU A 125 15.92 5.52 -6.81
N GLU A 126 14.60 5.66 -6.96
CA GLU A 126 13.77 6.53 -6.12
C GLU A 126 13.72 6.01 -4.69
N ILE A 127 13.55 4.70 -4.52
CA ILE A 127 13.58 4.04 -3.22
C ILE A 127 14.97 4.24 -2.59
N ALA A 128 16.05 3.97 -3.32
CA ALA A 128 17.41 4.16 -2.82
C ALA A 128 17.67 5.62 -2.37
N HIS A 129 17.13 6.60 -3.08
CA HIS A 129 17.22 8.00 -2.69
C HIS A 129 16.41 8.32 -1.41
N LEU A 130 15.21 7.75 -1.27
CA LEU A 130 14.42 7.87 -0.04
C LEU A 130 15.15 7.25 1.17
N LEU A 131 15.77 6.08 0.97
CA LEU A 131 16.53 5.38 2.01
C LEU A 131 17.86 6.06 2.37
N LYS A 132 18.30 7.10 1.64
CA LYS A 132 19.48 7.90 2.02
C LYS A 132 19.13 9.07 2.94
N LYS A 133 17.92 9.63 2.83
CA LYS A 133 17.45 10.70 3.73
C LYS A 133 17.02 10.05 5.05
N LYS A 134 17.77 10.29 6.14
CA LYS A 134 17.34 9.92 7.50
C LYS A 134 16.21 10.83 7.96
#